data_AF-A0A183GPU6-F1
#
_entry.id   AF-A0A183GPU6-F1
#
_cell.length_a   1.000
_cell.length_b   1.000
_cell.length_c   1.000
_cell.angle_alpha   90.00
_cell.angle_beta   90.00
_cell.angle_gamma   90.00
#
_symmetry.space_group_name_H-M   'P 1'
#
loop_
_entity.id
_entity.type
_entity.pdbx_description
1 polymer ?
#
loop_
_entity_poly.entity_id
_entity_poly.type
_entity_poly.pdbx_seq_one_letter_code
_entity_poly.pdbx_strand_id
1 'polypeptide(L)'
;LESLYYVDEGSRSRHKLIFTGKKKFNQDPMRGIEYLTDRGLLNRQPNAVAQWLFKGEGLSKSAIGELLGSHDSFCLEVLDHFVLCHNFQNMFIVDALRAFLWSFRLPGESQKIDRIMERFAQQYVATNEGVFDNADTCFTIAYSCIMLNTLLHNPNVKDRPTFERYQSMNKELLDAGSVSTATLSQIFDSIRTREFQIPCDDAARLDNVFLHPDREGWLYKQSSSQFISGPLSWKRRWFVLSDSCLYYFDQTADKEPRGIIPLQNVGVRRVETASRPFMFEIFSLSEDGRIKACKTEQTGKMVEGRHTVYRICASNTDDLNAWLEAIAGAATHYPTRPRSAH
;
A
#
# COMPACT_ATOMS: atom_id res chain seq x y z
N LEU A 1 -32.51 -16.28 3.95
CA LEU A 1 -31.66 -17.02 2.99
C LEU A 1 -32.39 -16.91 1.65
N GLU A 2 -32.08 -16.05 0.69
CA GLU A 2 -30.87 -15.30 0.34
C GLU A 2 -31.32 -13.96 -0.29
N SER A 3 -30.99 -12.83 0.35
CA SER A 3 -31.09 -11.51 -0.27
C SER A 3 -29.80 -11.28 -1.05
N LEU A 4 -29.76 -11.79 -2.28
CA LEU A 4 -28.65 -11.61 -3.21
C LEU A 4 -28.57 -10.14 -3.63
N TYR A 5 -27.42 -9.56 -3.29
CA TYR A 5 -26.88 -8.25 -3.63
C TYR A 5 -27.19 -7.78 -5.07
N TYR A 6 -28.23 -6.96 -5.22
CA TYR A 6 -28.26 -5.98 -6.30
C TYR A 6 -27.36 -4.81 -5.89
N VAL A 7 -26.07 -4.88 -6.27
CA VAL A 7 -25.20 -3.70 -6.22
C VAL A 7 -25.60 -2.81 -7.39
N ASP A 8 -26.40 -1.78 -7.08
CA ASP A 8 -26.81 -0.68 -7.96
C ASP A 8 -25.65 -0.19 -8.86
N GLU A 9 -25.90 0.04 -10.15
CA GLU A 9 -24.89 0.51 -11.10
C GLU A 9 -24.29 1.86 -10.68
N GLY A 10 -25.08 2.71 -10.02
CA GLY A 10 -24.62 3.95 -9.39
C GLY A 10 -23.59 3.70 -8.27
N SER A 11 -23.79 2.64 -7.49
CA SER A 11 -22.86 2.20 -6.45
C SER A 11 -21.53 1.72 -7.05
N ARG A 12 -21.55 0.92 -8.12
CA ARG A 12 -20.30 0.49 -8.81
C ARG A 12 -19.51 1.68 -9.37
N SER A 13 -20.21 2.65 -9.96
CA SER A 13 -19.60 3.88 -10.47
C SER A 13 -18.95 4.71 -9.35
N ARG A 14 -19.63 4.88 -8.20
CA ARG A 14 -19.10 5.59 -7.03
C ARG A 14 -17.86 4.92 -6.45
N HIS A 15 -17.86 3.60 -6.32
CA HIS A 15 -16.69 2.85 -5.83
C HIS A 15 -15.47 3.01 -6.75
N LYS A 16 -15.67 2.97 -8.08
CA LYS A 16 -14.59 3.20 -9.06
C LYS A 16 -13.98 4.60 -8.95
N LEU A 17 -14.81 5.61 -8.70
CA LEU A 17 -14.33 6.98 -8.47
C LEU A 17 -13.54 7.10 -7.18
N ILE A 18 -14.02 6.50 -6.08
CA ILE A 18 -13.28 6.47 -4.80
C ILE A 18 -11.93 5.80 -4.97
N PHE A 19 -11.89 4.64 -5.62
CA PHE A 19 -10.64 3.92 -5.90
C PHE A 19 -9.67 4.76 -6.73
N THR A 20 -10.16 5.39 -7.79
CA THR A 20 -9.35 6.30 -8.62
C THR A 20 -8.80 7.46 -7.80
N GLY A 21 -9.59 8.03 -6.89
CA GLY A 21 -9.16 9.10 -6.00
C GLY A 21 -8.10 8.65 -5.00
N LYS A 22 -8.23 7.45 -4.40
CA LYS A 22 -7.19 6.84 -3.54
C LYS A 22 -5.90 6.58 -4.31
N LYS A 23 -5.98 6.06 -5.54
CA LYS A 23 -4.81 5.87 -6.42
C LYS A 23 -4.11 7.19 -6.73
N LYS A 24 -4.87 8.25 -6.99
CA LYS A 24 -4.33 9.61 -7.16
C LYS A 24 -3.67 10.11 -5.89
N PHE A 25 -4.31 9.96 -4.73
CA PHE A 25 -3.74 10.33 -3.43
C PHE A 25 -2.40 9.63 -3.17
N ASN A 26 -2.32 8.33 -3.46
CA ASN A 26 -1.10 7.56 -3.26
C ASN A 26 0.06 7.99 -4.17
N GLN A 27 -0.21 8.73 -5.25
CA GLN A 27 0.79 9.31 -6.15
C GLN A 27 1.10 10.77 -5.81
N ASP A 28 0.05 11.54 -5.51
CA ASP A 28 0.07 12.97 -5.20
C ASP A 28 -1.08 13.24 -4.22
N PRO A 29 -0.79 13.40 -2.91
CA PRO A 29 -1.80 13.51 -1.87
C PRO A 29 -2.80 14.66 -2.10
N MET A 30 -2.30 15.85 -2.48
CA MET A 30 -3.14 17.03 -2.68
C MET A 30 -4.06 16.84 -3.88
N ARG A 31 -3.53 16.35 -4.99
CA ARG A 31 -4.31 16.07 -6.19
C ARG A 31 -5.37 14.98 -5.95
N GLY A 32 -5.08 14.00 -5.10
CA GLY A 32 -6.04 12.98 -4.67
C GLY A 32 -7.20 13.58 -3.86
N ILE A 33 -6.90 14.46 -2.91
CA ILE A 33 -7.91 15.15 -2.10
C ILE A 33 -8.79 16.04 -2.97
N GLU A 34 -8.22 16.83 -3.87
CA GLU A 34 -8.96 17.67 -4.82
C GLU A 34 -9.89 16.82 -5.68
N TYR A 35 -9.38 15.74 -6.28
CA TYR A 35 -10.17 14.85 -7.12
C TYR A 35 -11.40 14.27 -6.39
N LEU A 36 -11.23 13.86 -5.13
CA LEU A 36 -12.30 13.31 -4.29
C LEU A 36 -13.28 14.41 -3.85
N THR A 37 -12.78 15.61 -3.54
CA THR A 37 -13.58 16.75 -3.11
C THR A 37 -14.48 17.27 -4.22
N ASP A 38 -13.92 17.47 -5.43
CA ASP A 38 -14.66 17.97 -6.60
C ASP A 38 -15.84 17.06 -7.00
N ARG A 39 -15.80 15.79 -6.58
CA ARG A 39 -16.83 14.77 -6.85
C ARG A 39 -17.76 14.53 -5.67
N GLY A 40 -17.65 15.31 -4.60
CA GLY A 40 -18.45 15.12 -3.38
C GLY A 40 -18.22 13.77 -2.69
N LEU A 41 -17.03 13.19 -2.86
CA LEU A 41 -16.64 11.91 -2.25
C LEU A 41 -15.89 12.10 -0.93
N LEU A 42 -15.25 13.25 -0.75
CA LEU A 42 -14.58 13.67 0.47
C LEU A 42 -14.94 15.13 0.77
N ASN A 43 -15.15 15.45 2.04
CA ASN A 43 -15.33 16.83 2.45
C ASN A 43 -13.95 17.49 2.61
N ARG A 44 -13.76 18.68 2.01
CA ARG A 44 -12.49 19.45 2.08
C ARG A 44 -12.19 20.00 3.47
N GLN A 45 -13.08 19.88 4.45
CA GLN A 45 -12.82 20.35 5.80
C GLN A 45 -11.63 19.58 6.42
N PRO A 46 -10.66 20.25 7.06
CA PRO A 46 -9.45 19.60 7.60
C PRO A 46 -9.75 18.42 8.52
N ASN A 47 -10.77 18.53 9.37
CA ASN A 47 -11.21 17.45 10.26
C ASN A 47 -11.70 16.20 9.51
N ALA A 48 -12.43 16.37 8.40
CA ALA A 48 -12.96 15.27 7.61
C ALA A 48 -11.83 14.56 6.84
N VAL A 49 -10.87 15.33 6.32
CA VAL A 49 -9.66 14.77 5.70
C VAL A 49 -8.83 14.03 6.74
N ALA A 50 -8.59 14.60 7.92
CA ALA A 50 -7.88 13.93 9.01
C ALA A 50 -8.51 12.58 9.39
N GLN A 51 -9.83 12.52 9.57
CA GLN A 51 -10.54 11.26 9.86
C GLN A 51 -10.42 10.25 8.71
N TRP A 52 -10.46 10.72 7.46
CA TRP A 52 -10.28 9.85 6.29
C TRP A 52 -8.87 9.26 6.22
N LEU A 53 -7.85 10.08 6.48
CA LEU A 53 -6.45 9.64 6.57
C LEU A 53 -6.25 8.64 7.72
N PHE A 54 -6.86 8.90 8.88
CA PHE A 54 -6.74 8.06 10.07
C PHE A 54 -7.35 6.66 9.85
N LYS A 55 -8.50 6.57 9.16
CA LYS A 55 -9.06 5.29 8.71
C LYS A 55 -8.10 4.54 7.78
N GLY A 56 -7.42 5.26 6.88
CA GLY A 56 -6.30 4.74 6.11
C GLY A 56 -6.61 3.62 5.11
N GLU A 57 -7.88 3.25 4.90
CA GLU A 57 -8.27 2.15 4.02
C GLU A 57 -7.85 2.42 2.57
N GLY A 58 -6.90 1.65 2.07
CA GLY A 58 -6.37 1.75 0.71
C GLY A 58 -5.51 2.99 0.43
N LEU A 59 -5.04 3.65 1.48
CA LEU A 59 -4.11 4.77 1.38
C LEU A 59 -2.68 4.32 1.67
N SER A 60 -1.72 4.83 0.92
CA SER A 60 -0.31 4.64 1.20
C SER A 60 0.06 5.39 2.48
N LYS A 61 0.72 4.69 3.40
CA LYS A 61 1.19 5.25 4.67
C LYS A 61 2.29 6.28 4.43
N SER A 62 3.08 6.10 3.37
CA SER A 62 4.06 7.10 2.90
C SER A 62 3.38 8.36 2.39
N ALA A 63 2.31 8.24 1.59
CA ALA A 63 1.55 9.40 1.09
C ALA A 63 0.86 10.18 2.22
N ILE A 64 0.34 9.48 3.24
CA ILE A 64 -0.20 10.12 4.45
C ILE A 64 0.89 10.94 5.16
N GLY A 65 2.06 10.33 5.38
CA GLY A 65 3.19 11.01 6.02
C GLY A 65 3.66 12.25 5.26
N GLU A 66 3.74 12.16 3.93
CA GLU A 66 4.12 13.28 3.06
C GLU A 66 3.15 14.46 3.20
N LEU A 67 1.84 14.18 3.23
CA LEU A 67 0.83 15.22 3.40
C LEU A 67 0.90 15.86 4.79
N LEU A 68 0.96 15.04 5.84
CA LEU A 68 1.04 15.52 7.23
C LEU A 68 2.32 16.31 7.49
N GLY A 69 3.39 15.97 6.77
CA GLY A 69 4.66 16.68 6.78
C GLY A 69 4.71 17.88 5.84
N SER A 70 3.62 18.31 5.19
CA SER A 70 3.62 19.50 4.34
C SER A 70 3.57 20.80 5.15
N HIS A 71 4.18 21.87 4.62
CA HIS A 71 4.16 23.21 5.23
C HIS A 71 2.94 24.03 4.78
N ASP A 72 2.12 23.48 3.89
CA ASP A 72 0.89 24.11 3.44
C ASP A 72 -0.11 24.30 4.59
N SER A 73 -0.76 25.46 4.66
CA SER A 73 -1.68 25.83 5.76
C SER A 73 -2.79 24.80 5.95
N PHE A 74 -3.37 24.29 4.85
CA PHE A 74 -4.42 23.29 4.95
C PHE A 74 -3.88 21.97 5.51
N CYS A 75 -2.69 21.56 5.09
CA CYS A 75 -2.05 20.35 5.61
C CYS A 75 -1.70 20.47 7.11
N LEU A 76 -1.31 21.66 7.57
CA LEU A 76 -1.04 21.91 8.99
C LEU A 76 -2.33 21.76 9.82
N GLU A 77 -3.46 22.30 9.36
CA GLU A 77 -4.76 22.10 10.01
C GLU A 77 -5.20 20.63 9.98
N VAL A 78 -4.94 19.91 8.88
CA VAL A 78 -5.20 18.47 8.78
C VAL A 78 -4.35 17.70 9.79
N LEU A 79 -3.07 18.05 9.96
CA LEU A 79 -2.20 17.44 10.96
C LEU A 79 -2.76 17.65 12.37
N ASP A 80 -3.18 18.87 12.71
CA ASP A 80 -3.75 19.18 14.02
C ASP A 80 -4.95 18.29 14.32
N HIS A 81 -5.87 18.13 13.37
CA HIS A 81 -7.00 17.22 13.53
C HIS A 81 -6.62 15.73 13.48
N PHE A 82 -5.56 15.36 12.77
CA PHE A 82 -5.11 13.98 12.65
C PHE A 82 -4.52 13.47 13.97
N VAL A 83 -3.73 14.30 14.67
CA VAL A 83 -3.22 13.94 15.99
C VAL A 83 -4.37 13.82 17.00
N LEU A 84 -5.40 14.69 16.92
CA LEU A 84 -6.62 14.58 17.74
C LEU A 84 -7.43 13.29 17.51
N CYS A 85 -7.26 12.60 16.38
CA CYS A 85 -7.90 11.30 16.16
C CYS A 85 -7.28 10.19 17.02
N HIS A 86 -6.08 10.41 17.58
CA HIS A 86 -5.40 9.45 18.44
C HIS A 86 -5.75 9.71 19.91
N ASN A 87 -6.21 8.67 20.60
CA ASN A 87 -6.43 8.75 22.03
C ASN A 87 -5.16 8.32 22.79
N PHE A 88 -4.43 9.28 23.33
CA PHE A 88 -3.23 9.04 24.14
C PHE A 88 -3.47 9.04 25.65
N GLN A 89 -4.72 9.21 26.08
CA GLN A 89 -5.04 9.37 27.50
C GLN A 89 -4.62 8.13 28.30
N ASN A 90 -3.86 8.36 29.39
CA ASN A 90 -3.30 7.33 30.26
C ASN A 90 -2.38 6.32 29.54
N MET A 91 -1.86 6.67 28.35
CA MET A 91 -0.90 5.82 27.65
C MET A 91 0.51 6.17 28.08
N PHE A 92 1.36 5.16 28.19
CA PHE A 92 2.80 5.37 28.27
C PHE A 92 3.34 5.92 26.94
N ILE A 93 4.30 6.84 26.97
CA ILE A 93 4.77 7.56 25.77
C ILE A 93 5.23 6.62 24.64
N VAL A 94 5.88 5.51 24.98
CA VAL A 94 6.33 4.53 23.97
C VAL A 94 5.14 3.86 23.27
N ASP A 95 4.04 3.61 23.99
CA ASP A 95 2.84 3.01 23.41
C ASP A 95 2.02 4.02 22.61
N ALA A 96 1.97 5.29 23.06
CA ALA A 96 1.41 6.39 22.28
C ALA A 96 2.19 6.58 20.96
N LEU A 97 3.52 6.55 21.00
CA LEU A 97 4.38 6.61 19.81
C LEU A 97 4.14 5.43 18.88
N ARG A 98 4.01 4.21 19.39
CA ARG A 98 3.67 3.04 18.56
C ARG A 98 2.34 3.21 17.85
N ALA A 99 1.31 3.64 18.56
CA ALA A 99 -0.01 3.86 17.98
C ALA A 99 0.03 4.96 16.92
N PHE A 100 0.75 6.05 17.18
CA PHE A 100 0.88 7.18 16.27
C PHE A 100 1.66 6.82 15.00
N LEU A 101 2.83 6.19 15.15
CA LEU A 101 3.70 5.79 14.05
C LEU A 101 3.17 4.59 13.25
N TRP A 102 2.14 3.91 13.75
CA TRP A 102 1.40 2.90 12.98
C TRP A 102 0.46 3.53 11.93
N SER A 103 0.04 4.78 12.16
CA SER A 103 -0.96 5.43 11.32
C SER A 103 -0.40 5.97 10.01
N PHE A 104 0.90 6.17 9.89
CA PHE A 104 1.59 6.71 8.71
C PHE A 104 3.08 6.36 8.72
N ARG A 105 3.81 6.65 7.64
CA ARG A 105 5.26 6.52 7.60
C ARG A 105 5.89 7.90 7.74
N LEU A 106 6.86 8.06 8.65
CA LEU A 106 7.58 9.32 8.80
C LEU A 106 8.27 9.73 7.48
N PRO A 107 8.19 11.02 7.09
CA PRO A 107 8.95 11.57 5.97
C PRO A 107 10.46 11.47 6.20
N GLY A 108 11.26 11.62 5.13
CA GLY A 108 12.72 11.58 5.23
C GLY A 108 13.35 12.92 5.64
N GLU A 109 12.66 14.04 5.37
CA GLU A 109 13.17 15.39 5.61
C GLU A 109 12.95 15.82 7.06
N SER A 110 14.02 16.25 7.73
CA SER A 110 14.01 16.61 9.16
C SER A 110 12.93 17.61 9.52
N GLN A 111 12.77 18.68 8.73
CA GLN A 111 11.76 19.72 8.96
C GLN A 111 10.31 19.20 8.93
N LYS A 112 10.04 18.11 8.20
CA LYS A 112 8.71 17.49 8.16
C LYS A 112 8.48 16.62 9.40
N ILE A 113 9.50 15.87 9.80
CA ILE A 113 9.49 15.05 11.01
C ILE A 113 9.26 15.97 12.23
N ASP A 114 10.00 17.07 12.34
CA ASP A 114 9.88 18.03 13.44
C ASP A 114 8.43 18.52 13.61
N ARG A 115 7.79 18.97 12.52
CA ARG A 115 6.39 19.43 12.55
C ARG A 115 5.42 18.36 13.03
N ILE A 116 5.58 17.12 12.57
CA ILE A 116 4.72 16.00 12.97
C ILE A 116 4.93 15.68 14.46
N MET A 117 6.18 15.58 14.89
CA MET A 117 6.54 15.20 16.26
C MET A 117 6.20 16.29 17.28
N GLU A 118 6.25 17.56 16.88
CA GLU A 118 5.83 18.69 17.71
C GLU A 118 4.33 18.61 18.02
N ARG A 119 3.49 18.34 17.02
CA ARG A 119 2.04 18.17 17.24
C ARG A 119 1.71 16.94 18.07
N PHE A 120 2.45 15.84 17.88
CA PHE A 120 2.36 14.67 18.76
C PHE A 120 2.66 15.04 20.23
N ALA A 121 3.76 15.74 20.48
CA ALA A 121 4.19 16.11 21.82
C ALA A 121 3.18 17.04 22.51
N GLN A 122 2.68 18.05 21.79
CA GLN A 122 1.63 18.95 22.27
C GLN A 122 0.37 18.17 22.69
N GLN A 123 -0.10 17.25 21.83
CA GLN A 123 -1.29 16.46 22.14
C GLN A 123 -1.07 15.46 23.29
N TYR A 124 0.10 14.83 23.35
CA TYR A 124 0.41 13.87 24.41
C TYR A 124 0.39 14.55 25.79
N VAL A 125 1.03 15.72 25.92
CA VAL A 125 1.03 16.50 27.17
C VAL A 125 -0.39 16.97 27.52
N ALA A 126 -1.15 17.46 26.53
CA ALA A 126 -2.53 17.91 26.75
C ALA A 126 -3.48 16.79 27.22
N THR A 127 -3.19 15.53 26.88
CA THR A 127 -4.02 14.37 27.27
C THR A 127 -3.49 13.61 28.48
N ASN A 128 -2.27 13.89 28.92
CA ASN A 128 -1.58 13.23 30.03
C ASN A 128 -0.97 14.29 30.96
N GLU A 129 -1.83 15.10 31.58
CA GLU A 129 -1.42 16.16 32.49
C GLU A 129 -0.54 15.60 33.63
N GLY A 130 0.58 16.29 33.90
CA GLY A 130 1.52 15.94 34.97
C GLY A 130 2.53 14.84 34.64
N VAL A 131 2.50 14.25 33.43
CA VAL A 131 3.54 13.28 33.02
C VAL A 131 4.83 13.95 32.58
N PHE A 132 4.74 15.06 31.84
CA PHE A 132 5.88 15.89 31.44
C PHE A 132 5.57 17.37 31.70
N ASP A 133 6.60 18.16 31.98
CA ASP A 133 6.47 19.59 32.32
C ASP A 133 5.90 20.42 31.15
N ASN A 134 6.31 20.11 29.93
CA ASN A 134 5.94 20.84 28.72
C ASN A 134 6.12 19.96 27.46
N ALA A 135 5.67 20.49 26.32
CA ALA A 135 5.76 19.82 25.03
C ALA A 135 7.22 19.60 24.57
N ASP A 136 8.16 20.48 24.91
CA ASP A 136 9.57 20.36 24.52
C ASP A 136 10.25 19.15 25.19
N THR A 137 9.97 18.92 26.47
CA THR A 137 10.41 17.72 27.20
C THR A 137 9.84 16.46 26.55
N CYS A 138 8.54 16.45 26.26
CA CYS A 138 7.88 15.31 25.60
C CYS A 138 8.45 15.06 24.20
N PHE A 139 8.69 16.12 23.43
CA PHE A 139 9.30 16.06 22.10
C PHE A 139 10.70 15.47 22.15
N THR A 140 11.54 15.93 23.08
CA THR A 140 12.91 15.44 23.26
C THR A 140 12.93 13.95 23.64
N ILE A 141 12.03 13.53 24.55
CA ILE A 141 11.89 12.11 24.90
C ILE A 141 11.37 11.29 23.71
N ALA A 142 10.43 11.81 22.93
CA ALA A 142 9.94 11.12 21.74
C ALA A 142 11.06 10.86 20.71
N TYR A 143 11.90 11.87 20.45
CA TYR A 143 13.11 11.71 19.62
C TYR A 143 14.10 10.72 20.21
N SER A 144 14.31 10.78 21.52
CA SER A 144 15.15 9.83 22.26
C SER A 144 14.66 8.38 22.09
N CYS A 145 13.34 8.15 22.11
CA CYS A 145 12.72 6.85 21.84
C CYS A 145 12.99 6.37 20.41
N ILE A 146 12.78 7.24 19.40
CA ILE A 146 13.01 6.90 17.98
C ILE A 146 14.48 6.57 17.74
N MET A 147 15.40 7.40 18.28
CA MET A 147 16.84 7.16 18.21
C MET A 147 17.22 5.84 18.87
N LEU A 148 16.71 5.57 20.08
CA LEU A 148 16.99 4.32 20.78
C LEU A 148 16.52 3.10 19.97
N ASN A 149 15.35 3.17 19.34
CA ASN A 149 14.85 2.12 18.48
C ASN A 149 15.83 1.81 17.33
N THR A 150 16.32 2.85 16.65
CA THR A 150 17.34 2.70 15.60
C THR A 150 18.62 2.06 16.15
N LEU A 151 19.11 2.50 17.32
CA LEU A 151 20.35 1.99 17.91
C LEU A 151 20.24 0.53 18.37
N LEU A 152 19.08 0.09 18.86
CA LEU A 152 18.89 -1.28 19.36
C LEU A 152 18.59 -2.29 18.26
N HIS A 153 17.85 -1.89 17.21
CA HIS A 153 17.25 -2.84 16.26
C HIS A 153 17.81 -2.76 14.84
N ASN A 154 18.50 -1.67 14.45
CA ASN A 154 19.13 -1.60 13.13
C ASN A 154 20.32 -2.58 13.05
N PRO A 155 20.32 -3.57 12.13
CA PRO A 155 21.38 -4.56 12.02
C PRO A 155 22.75 -3.96 11.64
N ASN A 156 22.77 -2.73 11.10
CA ASN A 156 24.02 -2.02 10.78
C ASN A 156 24.69 -1.39 12.01
N VAL A 157 23.99 -1.28 13.14
CA VAL A 157 24.54 -0.76 14.40
C VAL A 157 25.19 -1.92 15.16
N LYS A 158 26.53 -1.92 15.21
CA LYS A 158 27.31 -2.97 15.89
C LYS A 158 27.35 -2.81 17.40
N ASP A 159 27.42 -1.57 17.87
CA ASP A 159 27.55 -1.22 19.28
C ASP A 159 26.20 -0.75 19.82
N ARG A 160 25.45 -1.69 20.41
CA ARG A 160 24.12 -1.41 20.95
C ARG A 160 24.25 -0.77 22.33
N PRO A 161 23.57 0.36 22.60
CA PRO A 161 23.70 1.05 23.87
C PRO A 161 23.15 0.21 25.03
N THR A 162 23.85 0.23 26.17
CA THR A 162 23.31 -0.24 27.45
C THR A 162 22.36 0.80 28.05
N PHE A 163 21.68 0.44 29.14
CA PHE A 163 20.81 1.39 29.83
C PHE A 163 21.60 2.59 30.39
N GLU A 164 22.80 2.36 30.93
CA GLU A 164 23.67 3.43 31.47
C GLU A 164 24.08 4.42 30.38
N ARG A 165 24.34 3.92 29.16
CA ARG A 165 24.61 4.78 28.01
C ARG A 165 23.36 5.56 27.59
N TYR A 166 22.18 4.93 27.64
CA TYR A 166 20.93 5.65 27.36
C TYR A 166 20.64 6.74 28.40
N GLN A 167 20.97 6.51 29.68
CA GLN A 167 20.89 7.54 30.71
C GLN A 167 21.85 8.71 30.42
N SER A 168 23.09 8.43 30.04
CA SER A 168 24.05 9.50 29.72
C SER A 168 23.63 10.32 28.51
N MET A 169 22.98 9.70 27.52
CA MET A 169 22.39 10.39 26.36
C MET A 169 21.22 11.31 26.72
N ASN A 170 20.54 11.07 27.85
CA ASN A 170 19.41 11.89 28.34
C ASN A 170 19.77 12.61 29.65
N LYS A 171 21.06 12.84 29.91
CA LYS A 171 21.55 13.39 31.18
C LYS A 171 20.95 14.76 31.49
N GLU A 172 20.82 15.63 30.50
CA GLU A 172 20.25 16.97 30.69
C GLU A 172 18.80 16.91 31.21
N LEU A 173 18.00 15.95 30.72
CA LEU A 173 16.62 15.74 31.18
C LEU A 173 16.56 15.16 32.60
N LEU A 174 17.54 14.33 32.97
CA LEU A 174 17.67 13.76 34.31
C LEU A 174 18.13 14.82 35.33
N ASP A 175 19.15 15.61 34.98
CA ASP A 175 19.71 16.65 35.83
C ASP A 175 18.70 17.79 36.05
N ALA A 176 17.87 18.09 35.05
CA ALA A 176 16.76 19.04 35.16
C ALA A 176 15.58 18.50 35.99
N GLY A 177 15.54 17.19 36.29
CA GLY A 177 14.41 16.55 36.97
C GLY A 177 13.16 16.37 36.11
N SER A 178 13.21 16.75 34.82
CA SER A 178 12.07 16.64 33.90
C SER A 178 11.68 15.20 33.57
N VAL A 179 12.58 14.23 33.76
CA VAL A 179 12.29 12.80 33.62
C VAL A 179 13.02 12.01 34.71
N SER A 180 12.37 10.96 35.23
CA SER A 180 12.96 10.07 36.22
C SER A 180 13.77 8.93 35.58
N THR A 181 14.80 8.44 36.31
CA THR A 181 15.54 7.22 35.93
C THR A 181 14.62 6.01 35.74
N ALA A 182 13.57 5.88 36.55
CA ALA A 182 12.60 4.80 36.43
C ALA A 182 11.83 4.88 35.10
N THR A 183 11.44 6.08 34.68
CA THR A 183 10.79 6.32 33.38
C THR A 183 11.71 5.94 32.23
N LEU A 184 12.99 6.38 32.24
CA LEU A 184 13.95 6.01 31.20
C LEU A 184 14.19 4.49 31.15
N SER A 185 14.21 3.81 32.30
CA SER A 185 14.33 2.35 32.35
C SER A 185 13.15 1.67 31.67
N GLN A 186 11.93 2.11 31.96
CA GLN A 186 10.72 1.59 31.33
C GLN A 186 10.72 1.84 29.81
N ILE A 187 11.18 3.02 29.36
CA ILE A 187 11.32 3.33 27.93
C ILE A 187 12.31 2.35 27.29
N PHE A 188 13.49 2.20 27.90
CA PHE A 188 14.56 1.35 27.38
C PHE A 188 14.11 -0.11 27.26
N ASP A 189 13.51 -0.66 28.31
CA ASP A 189 13.02 -2.05 28.32
C ASP A 189 11.86 -2.27 27.35
N SER A 190 10.95 -1.30 27.23
CA SER A 190 9.83 -1.37 26.30
C SER A 190 10.32 -1.41 24.85
N ILE A 191 11.24 -0.52 24.47
CA ILE A 191 11.78 -0.46 23.10
C ILE A 191 12.66 -1.68 22.82
N ARG A 192 13.52 -2.08 23.77
CA ARG A 192 14.38 -3.27 23.64
C ARG A 192 13.56 -4.54 23.42
N THR A 193 12.43 -4.68 24.10
CA THR A 193 11.55 -5.85 23.98
C THR A 193 10.74 -5.84 22.68
N ARG A 194 10.23 -4.67 22.27
CA ARG A 194 9.39 -4.52 21.07
C ARG A 194 9.79 -3.29 20.27
N GLU A 195 10.38 -3.52 19.11
CA GLU A 195 10.72 -2.46 18.15
C GLU A 195 9.48 -1.70 17.67
N PHE A 196 9.67 -0.47 17.23
CA PHE A 196 8.65 0.27 16.49
C PHE A 196 8.42 -0.40 15.13
N GLN A 197 7.20 -0.89 14.92
CA GLN A 197 6.78 -1.39 13.63
C GLN A 197 6.43 -0.23 12.72
N ILE A 198 7.16 -0.11 11.62
CA ILE A 198 6.86 0.86 10.57
C ILE A 198 5.97 0.16 9.55
N PRO A 199 4.75 0.66 9.28
CA PRO A 199 3.89 0.10 8.25
C PRO A 199 4.64 0.08 6.89
N CYS A 200 4.74 -1.08 6.26
CA CYS A 200 5.29 -1.21 4.91
C CYS A 200 4.16 -1.09 3.88
N ASP A 201 4.34 -0.26 2.84
CA ASP A 201 3.37 -0.10 1.76
C ASP A 201 3.18 -1.38 0.93
N ASP A 202 4.12 -2.35 0.98
CA ASP A 202 4.09 -3.54 0.12
C ASP A 202 2.89 -4.47 0.36
N ALA A 203 2.46 -4.61 1.61
CA ALA A 203 1.27 -5.41 1.95
C ALA A 203 -0.01 -4.72 1.46
N ALA A 204 -0.12 -3.40 1.68
CA ALA A 204 -1.23 -2.60 1.18
C ALA A 204 -1.25 -2.54 -0.35
N ARG A 205 -0.10 -2.62 -1.02
CA ARG A 205 0.00 -2.54 -2.48
C ARG A 205 -0.62 -3.77 -3.15
N LEU A 206 -0.41 -4.99 -2.63
CA LEU A 206 -1.06 -6.19 -3.16
C LEU A 206 -2.53 -6.28 -2.75
N ASP A 207 -2.86 -5.98 -1.49
CA ASP A 207 -4.25 -6.00 -1.04
C ASP A 207 -5.11 -4.98 -1.82
N ASN A 208 -4.60 -3.78 -2.09
CA ASN A 208 -5.31 -2.77 -2.89
C ASN A 208 -5.47 -3.14 -4.37
N VAL A 209 -4.52 -3.88 -4.96
CA VAL A 209 -4.61 -4.38 -6.34
C VAL A 209 -5.76 -5.36 -6.49
N PHE A 210 -6.05 -6.16 -5.45
CA PHE A 210 -7.10 -7.19 -5.46
C PHE A 210 -8.44 -6.74 -4.86
N LEU A 211 -8.49 -5.66 -4.08
CA LEU A 211 -9.73 -5.11 -3.54
C LEU A 211 -10.60 -4.39 -4.60
N HIS A 212 -9.99 -3.87 -5.67
CA HIS A 212 -10.70 -3.13 -6.73
C HIS A 212 -10.12 -3.42 -8.13
N PRO A 213 -10.29 -4.64 -8.64
CA PRO A 213 -9.75 -5.01 -9.93
C PRO A 213 -10.52 -4.33 -11.08
N ASP A 214 -9.81 -4.00 -12.17
CA ASP A 214 -10.43 -3.51 -13.41
C ASP A 214 -11.39 -4.56 -13.98
N ARG A 215 -11.05 -5.84 -13.81
CA ARG A 215 -11.91 -6.98 -14.08
C ARG A 215 -11.46 -8.21 -13.30
N GLU A 216 -12.39 -9.02 -12.85
CA GLU A 216 -12.11 -10.32 -12.26
C GLU A 216 -13.10 -11.38 -12.74
N GLY A 217 -12.71 -12.65 -12.68
CA GLY A 217 -13.55 -13.73 -13.18
C GLY A 217 -12.83 -15.05 -13.39
N TRP A 218 -13.61 -16.13 -13.48
CA TRP A 218 -13.08 -17.45 -13.78
C TRP A 218 -12.82 -17.61 -15.28
N LEU A 219 -11.60 -18.02 -15.65
CA LEU A 219 -11.24 -18.36 -17.03
C LEU A 219 -10.48 -19.69 -17.07
N TYR A 220 -10.46 -20.31 -18.24
CA TYR A 220 -9.62 -21.48 -18.50
C TYR A 220 -8.38 -21.06 -19.28
N LYS A 221 -7.18 -21.39 -18.78
CA LYS A 221 -5.93 -21.16 -19.50
C LYS A 221 -5.29 -22.47 -19.96
N GLN A 222 -4.61 -22.43 -21.11
CA GLN A 222 -3.82 -23.54 -21.60
C GLN A 222 -2.45 -23.60 -20.87
N SER A 223 -1.91 -24.82 -20.70
CA SER A 223 -0.54 -25.05 -20.19
C SER A 223 0.54 -24.56 -21.17
N SER A 224 1.71 -24.18 -20.66
CA SER A 224 2.85 -23.61 -21.43
C SER A 224 3.57 -24.59 -22.36
N SER A 225 3.50 -25.91 -22.14
CA SER A 225 4.39 -26.81 -22.87
C SER A 225 3.86 -28.24 -23.00
N GLN A 226 3.83 -28.71 -24.26
CA GLN A 226 3.63 -30.13 -24.64
C GLN A 226 4.79 -31.02 -24.17
N PHE A 227 6.01 -30.48 -24.02
CA PHE A 227 7.21 -31.29 -23.80
C PHE A 227 7.48 -31.62 -22.32
N ILE A 228 6.86 -30.92 -21.36
CA ILE A 228 7.16 -31.09 -19.92
C ILE A 228 5.93 -31.58 -19.13
N SER A 229 4.70 -31.41 -19.66
CA SER A 229 3.46 -31.62 -18.87
C SER A 229 2.43 -32.58 -19.47
N GLY A 230 2.81 -33.39 -20.47
CA GLY A 230 1.88 -34.27 -21.17
C GLY A 230 0.95 -33.52 -22.13
N PRO A 231 -0.26 -34.05 -22.44
CA PRO A 231 -1.22 -33.40 -23.33
C PRO A 231 -1.52 -31.97 -22.89
N LEU A 232 -1.76 -31.06 -23.83
CA LEU A 232 -2.11 -29.66 -23.54
C LEU A 232 -3.36 -29.59 -22.66
N SER A 233 -3.15 -29.48 -21.35
CA SER A 233 -4.22 -29.39 -20.36
C SER A 233 -4.71 -27.96 -20.20
N TRP A 234 -6.01 -27.84 -19.95
CA TRP A 234 -6.67 -26.58 -19.63
C TRP A 234 -6.94 -26.51 -18.14
N LYS A 235 -6.56 -25.40 -17.51
CA LYS A 235 -6.71 -25.19 -16.08
C LYS A 235 -7.62 -24.01 -15.82
N ARG A 236 -8.65 -24.21 -15.00
CA ARG A 236 -9.53 -23.15 -14.51
C ARG A 236 -8.79 -22.33 -13.45
N ARG A 237 -8.77 -21.01 -13.59
CA ARG A 237 -8.10 -20.09 -12.65
C ARG A 237 -8.97 -18.86 -12.44
N TRP A 238 -8.91 -18.29 -11.25
CA TRP A 238 -9.51 -16.99 -10.98
C TRP A 238 -8.56 -15.93 -11.51
N PHE A 239 -8.99 -15.14 -12.49
CA PHE A 239 -8.18 -14.07 -13.06
C PHE A 239 -8.58 -12.74 -12.47
N VAL A 240 -7.59 -11.91 -12.23
CA VAL A 240 -7.74 -10.54 -11.76
C VAL A 240 -6.89 -9.65 -12.66
N LEU A 241 -7.51 -8.68 -13.33
CA LEU A 241 -6.85 -7.63 -14.08
C LEU A 241 -6.77 -6.39 -13.21
N SER A 242 -5.56 -5.89 -13.00
CA SER A 242 -5.34 -4.67 -12.23
C SER A 242 -3.96 -4.09 -12.57
N ASP A 243 -3.84 -2.76 -12.63
CA ASP A 243 -2.58 -2.04 -12.86
C ASP A 243 -1.76 -2.56 -14.07
N SER A 244 -2.43 -2.77 -15.22
CA SER A 244 -1.81 -3.29 -16.46
C SER A 244 -1.11 -4.65 -16.29
N CYS A 245 -1.53 -5.43 -15.29
CA CYS A 245 -1.08 -6.79 -15.06
C CYS A 245 -2.30 -7.72 -14.93
N LEU A 246 -2.16 -8.91 -15.50
CA LEU A 246 -3.15 -9.96 -15.40
C LEU A 246 -2.62 -11.04 -14.44
N TYR A 247 -3.25 -11.12 -13.27
CA TYR A 247 -2.97 -12.07 -12.22
C TYR A 247 -3.90 -13.28 -12.35
N TYR A 248 -3.43 -14.46 -11.96
CA TYR A 248 -4.30 -15.62 -11.85
C TYR A 248 -4.00 -16.48 -10.62
N PHE A 249 -5.05 -17.01 -10.01
CA PHE A 249 -5.05 -17.73 -8.75
C PHE A 249 -5.68 -19.11 -8.90
N ASP A 250 -5.36 -20.02 -7.98
CA ASP A 250 -6.02 -21.33 -7.95
C ASP A 250 -7.44 -21.18 -7.39
N GLN A 251 -7.61 -20.35 -6.35
CA GLN A 251 -8.88 -20.03 -5.70
C GLN A 251 -9.04 -18.51 -5.45
N THR A 252 -10.27 -18.06 -5.19
CA THR A 252 -10.59 -16.65 -4.92
C THR A 252 -10.08 -16.15 -3.55
N ALA A 253 -9.84 -17.07 -2.60
CA ALA A 253 -9.35 -16.74 -1.26
C ALA A 253 -7.82 -16.71 -1.15
N ASP A 254 -7.11 -17.03 -2.24
CA ASP A 254 -5.65 -17.07 -2.26
C ASP A 254 -5.08 -15.65 -2.17
N LYS A 255 -4.13 -15.43 -1.24
CA LYS A 255 -3.46 -14.13 -1.07
C LYS A 255 -2.32 -13.90 -2.07
N GLU A 256 -1.77 -14.97 -2.63
CA GLU A 256 -0.65 -14.92 -3.56
C GLU A 256 -1.04 -15.44 -4.94
N PRO A 257 -0.70 -14.73 -6.03
CA PRO A 257 -1.03 -15.17 -7.38
C PRO A 257 -0.20 -16.39 -7.77
N ARG A 258 -0.85 -17.35 -8.45
CA ARG A 258 -0.17 -18.49 -9.09
C ARG A 258 0.67 -18.03 -10.28
N GLY A 259 0.31 -16.93 -10.91
CA GLY A 259 1.17 -16.25 -11.87
C GLY A 259 0.70 -14.85 -12.24
N ILE A 260 1.63 -14.12 -12.82
CA ILE A 260 1.49 -12.70 -13.16
C ILE A 260 1.92 -12.53 -14.61
N ILE A 261 1.06 -11.90 -15.39
CA ILE A 261 1.28 -11.60 -16.80
C ILE A 261 1.26 -10.07 -16.95
N PRO A 262 2.41 -9.40 -16.99
CA PRO A 262 2.48 -7.99 -17.35
C PRO A 262 1.92 -7.78 -18.75
N LEU A 263 1.03 -6.79 -18.92
CA LEU A 263 0.40 -6.47 -20.20
C LEU A 263 1.15 -5.38 -20.98
N GLN A 264 2.45 -5.24 -20.71
CA GLN A 264 3.34 -4.35 -21.47
C GLN A 264 3.81 -5.06 -22.73
N ASN A 265 3.72 -4.39 -23.88
CA ASN A 265 4.11 -4.92 -25.19
C ASN A 265 3.44 -6.28 -25.52
N VAL A 266 2.16 -6.42 -25.18
CA VAL A 266 1.35 -7.56 -25.59
C VAL A 266 0.19 -7.11 -26.45
N GLY A 267 -0.22 -7.96 -27.39
CA GLY A 267 -1.46 -7.83 -28.13
C GLY A 267 -2.47 -8.86 -27.64
N VAL A 268 -3.75 -8.58 -27.84
CA VAL A 268 -4.83 -9.52 -27.57
C VAL A 268 -5.67 -9.71 -28.84
N ARG A 269 -6.06 -10.96 -29.14
CA ARG A 269 -6.91 -11.28 -30.29
C ARG A 269 -7.89 -12.39 -29.98
N ARG A 270 -9.07 -12.34 -30.59
CA ARG A 270 -10.04 -13.44 -30.58
C ARG A 270 -9.50 -14.60 -31.43
N VAL A 271 -9.78 -15.83 -30.97
CA VAL A 271 -9.47 -17.05 -31.71
C VAL A 271 -10.73 -17.91 -31.77
N GLU A 272 -11.08 -18.35 -32.97
CA GLU A 272 -12.19 -19.28 -33.17
C GLU A 272 -11.63 -20.66 -33.47
N THR A 273 -12.12 -21.67 -32.75
CA THR A 273 -11.71 -23.05 -32.95
C THR A 273 -12.93 -23.95 -32.88
N ALA A 274 -13.05 -24.90 -33.80
CA ALA A 274 -14.18 -25.83 -33.86
C ALA A 274 -14.39 -26.65 -32.57
N SER A 275 -13.33 -26.83 -31.77
CA SER A 275 -13.34 -27.65 -30.55
C SER A 275 -13.61 -26.89 -29.26
N ARG A 276 -13.45 -25.55 -29.23
CA ARG A 276 -13.70 -24.71 -28.05
C ARG A 276 -14.13 -23.30 -28.48
N PRO A 277 -15.41 -22.92 -28.24
CA PRO A 277 -15.85 -21.55 -28.46
C PRO A 277 -15.28 -20.60 -27.39
N PHE A 278 -15.37 -19.29 -27.63
CA PHE A 278 -15.05 -18.22 -26.68
C PHE A 278 -13.55 -18.11 -26.30
N MET A 279 -12.65 -18.36 -27.25
CA MET A 279 -11.20 -18.32 -27.01
C MET A 279 -10.59 -16.97 -27.43
N PHE A 280 -9.55 -16.57 -26.70
CA PHE A 280 -8.66 -15.48 -27.08
C PHE A 280 -7.20 -15.81 -26.76
N GLU A 281 -6.31 -15.08 -27.40
CA GLU A 281 -4.86 -15.17 -27.21
C GLU A 281 -4.29 -13.83 -26.76
N ILE A 282 -3.41 -13.89 -25.76
CA ILE A 282 -2.47 -12.81 -25.43
C ILE A 282 -1.13 -13.21 -26.04
N PHE A 283 -0.58 -12.37 -26.91
CA PHE A 283 0.66 -12.65 -27.64
C PHE A 283 1.67 -11.51 -27.47
N SER A 284 2.97 -11.82 -27.54
CA SER A 284 4.01 -10.80 -27.42
C SER A 284 4.09 -9.93 -28.67
N LEU A 285 4.24 -8.62 -28.48
CA LEU A 285 4.64 -7.65 -29.50
C LEU A 285 6.14 -7.31 -29.41
N SER A 286 6.87 -7.93 -28.48
CA SER A 286 8.31 -7.70 -28.28
C SER A 286 9.14 -8.39 -29.35
N GLU A 287 10.30 -7.83 -29.69
CA GLU A 287 11.20 -8.37 -30.72
C GLU A 287 11.71 -9.79 -30.42
N ASP A 288 11.79 -10.16 -29.15
CA ASP A 288 12.17 -11.50 -28.69
C ASP A 288 11.03 -12.53 -28.75
N GLY A 289 9.82 -12.10 -29.11
CA GLY A 289 8.62 -12.92 -29.23
C GLY A 289 8.12 -13.53 -27.91
N ARG A 290 8.62 -13.07 -26.76
CA ARG A 290 8.31 -13.64 -25.43
C ARG A 290 7.48 -12.70 -24.58
N ILE A 291 6.62 -13.29 -23.74
CA ILE A 291 5.86 -12.55 -22.73
C ILE A 291 6.61 -12.71 -21.40
N LYS A 292 7.07 -11.61 -20.82
CA LYS A 292 7.81 -11.56 -19.54
C LYS A 292 6.89 -11.81 -18.34
N ALA A 293 6.34 -13.01 -18.26
CA ALA A 293 5.46 -13.44 -17.18
C ALA A 293 6.22 -14.24 -16.13
N CYS A 294 5.67 -14.37 -14.92
CA CYS A 294 6.18 -15.27 -13.89
C CYS A 294 5.08 -16.17 -13.32
N LYS A 295 5.46 -17.35 -12.83
CA LYS A 295 4.55 -18.30 -12.18
C LYS A 295 5.20 -18.92 -10.96
N THR A 296 4.38 -19.35 -10.00
CA THR A 296 4.84 -20.01 -8.77
C THR A 296 4.76 -21.53 -8.94
N GLU A 297 5.90 -22.20 -8.76
CA GLU A 297 5.97 -23.68 -8.77
C GLU A 297 5.29 -24.28 -7.52
N GLN A 298 5.12 -25.61 -7.48
CA GLN A 298 4.53 -26.29 -6.32
C GLN A 298 5.34 -26.10 -5.03
N THR A 299 6.62 -25.78 -5.16
CA THR A 299 7.56 -25.49 -4.07
C THR A 299 7.47 -24.05 -3.54
N GLY A 300 6.59 -23.21 -4.11
CA GLY A 300 6.48 -21.79 -3.74
C GLY A 300 7.51 -20.87 -4.42
N LYS A 301 8.46 -21.43 -5.19
CA LYS A 301 9.46 -20.62 -5.90
C LYS A 301 8.85 -19.95 -7.14
N MET A 302 9.09 -18.65 -7.31
CA MET A 302 8.75 -17.91 -8.53
C MET A 302 9.74 -18.23 -9.65
N VAL A 303 9.21 -18.59 -10.81
CA VAL A 303 9.99 -18.87 -12.03
C VAL A 303 9.43 -18.11 -13.22
N GLU A 304 10.31 -17.74 -14.15
CA GLU A 304 9.91 -17.06 -15.38
C GLU A 304 9.08 -17.98 -16.28
N GLY A 305 7.95 -17.46 -16.76
CA GLY A 305 7.06 -18.13 -17.70
C GLY A 305 7.69 -18.17 -19.09
N ARG A 306 7.64 -19.34 -19.74
CA ARG A 306 8.21 -19.53 -21.09
C ARG A 306 7.19 -19.34 -22.23
N HIS A 307 6.09 -18.63 -21.95
CA HIS A 307 4.99 -18.47 -22.89
C HIS A 307 5.31 -17.41 -23.95
N THR A 308 5.22 -17.79 -25.22
CA THR A 308 5.15 -16.84 -26.36
C THR A 308 3.71 -16.36 -26.59
N VAL A 309 2.75 -17.23 -26.26
CA VAL A 309 1.31 -16.96 -26.31
C VAL A 309 0.61 -17.58 -25.10
N TYR A 310 -0.34 -16.85 -24.52
CA TYR A 310 -1.32 -17.37 -23.57
C TYR A 310 -2.66 -17.56 -24.28
N ARG A 311 -3.10 -18.82 -24.39
CA ARG A 311 -4.45 -19.16 -24.85
C ARG A 311 -5.39 -19.27 -23.66
N ILE A 312 -6.48 -18.52 -23.74
CA ILE A 312 -7.47 -18.38 -22.68
C ILE A 312 -8.86 -18.57 -23.26
N CYS A 313 -9.74 -19.22 -22.51
CA CYS A 313 -11.11 -19.52 -22.90
C CYS A 313 -12.05 -18.97 -21.82
N ALA A 314 -13.01 -18.15 -22.26
CA ALA A 314 -14.08 -17.62 -21.44
C ALA A 314 -15.28 -18.58 -21.40
N SER A 315 -16.25 -18.30 -20.53
CA SER A 315 -17.46 -19.13 -20.35
C SER A 315 -18.54 -18.87 -21.39
N ASN A 316 -18.61 -17.66 -21.93
CA ASN A 316 -19.60 -17.22 -22.91
C ASN A 316 -19.05 -16.06 -23.76
N THR A 317 -19.80 -15.63 -24.77
CA THR A 317 -19.43 -14.55 -25.69
C THR A 317 -19.26 -13.20 -25.00
N ASP A 318 -20.13 -12.87 -24.05
CA ASP A 318 -20.11 -11.58 -23.35
C ASP A 318 -18.86 -11.46 -22.47
N ASP A 319 -18.54 -12.54 -21.74
CA ASP A 319 -17.31 -12.65 -20.97
C ASP A 319 -16.08 -12.55 -21.86
N LEU A 320 -16.06 -13.24 -23.00
CA LEU A 320 -14.97 -13.14 -23.97
C LEU A 320 -14.75 -11.68 -24.40
N ASN A 321 -15.81 -11.03 -24.90
CA ASN A 321 -15.71 -9.68 -25.43
C ASN A 321 -15.25 -8.68 -24.37
N ALA A 322 -15.81 -8.81 -23.17
CA ALA A 322 -15.52 -7.86 -22.12
C ALA A 322 -14.15 -8.13 -21.45
N TRP A 323 -13.62 -9.36 -21.48
CA TRP A 323 -12.21 -9.64 -21.15
C TRP A 323 -11.25 -9.11 -22.21
N LEU A 324 -11.59 -9.26 -23.51
CA LEU A 324 -10.80 -8.70 -24.61
C LEU A 324 -10.69 -7.17 -24.50
N GLU A 325 -11.81 -6.49 -24.27
CA GLU A 325 -11.85 -5.04 -24.12
C GLU A 325 -11.04 -4.57 -22.89
N ALA A 326 -11.21 -5.22 -21.75
CA ALA A 326 -10.49 -4.87 -20.53
C ALA A 326 -8.97 -5.06 -20.69
N ILE A 327 -8.53 -6.18 -21.27
CA ILE A 327 -7.11 -6.46 -21.51
C ILE A 327 -6.54 -5.51 -22.58
N ALA A 328 -7.27 -5.24 -23.66
CA ALA A 328 -6.84 -4.30 -24.70
C ALA A 328 -6.71 -2.87 -24.16
N GLY A 329 -7.64 -2.43 -23.30
CA GLY A 329 -7.57 -1.12 -22.64
C GLY A 329 -6.42 -1.01 -21.64
N ALA A 330 -6.10 -2.10 -20.94
CA ALA A 330 -4.98 -2.17 -20.00
C ALA A 330 -3.61 -2.31 -20.69
N ALA A 331 -3.58 -2.87 -21.90
CA ALA A 331 -2.40 -2.99 -22.76
C ALA A 331 -2.10 -1.64 -23.45
N THR A 332 -1.64 -0.65 -22.68
CA THR A 332 -1.29 0.68 -23.21
C THR A 332 -0.05 0.63 -24.11
N HIS A 333 -0.17 1.12 -25.34
CA HIS A 333 0.94 1.72 -26.10
C HIS A 333 1.37 3.02 -25.40
N TYR A 334 2.65 3.18 -25.08
CA TYR A 334 3.22 4.53 -24.89
C TYR A 334 3.39 5.19 -26.28
N PRO A 335 2.79 6.36 -26.58
CA PRO A 335 3.11 7.09 -27.79
C PRO A 335 4.25 8.11 -27.57
N THR A 336 4.97 8.37 -28.68
CA THR A 336 5.81 9.55 -29.03
C THR A 336 7.35 9.43 -28.97
N ARG A 337 7.91 9.00 -30.10
CA ARG A 337 8.74 9.89 -30.94
C ARG A 337 8.34 9.67 -32.41
N PRO A 338 8.17 10.74 -33.23
CA PRO A 338 8.18 10.55 -34.67
C PRO A 338 9.55 9.99 -35.04
N ARG A 339 9.57 8.92 -35.84
CA ARG A 339 10.74 8.66 -36.69
C ARG A 339 10.85 9.88 -37.60
N SER A 340 11.68 10.84 -37.21
CA SER A 340 12.25 11.79 -38.14
C SER A 340 12.92 10.95 -39.23
N ALA A 341 12.48 11.18 -40.46
CA ALA A 341 13.15 10.74 -41.66
C ALA A 341 14.65 11.05 -41.56
N HIS A 342 15.49 10.07 -41.88
CA HIS A 342 16.57 10.15 -42.86
C HIS A 342 17.12 8.75 -43.11
#